data_AF-A0A496Y602-F1
#
_entry.id   AF-A0A496Y602-F1
#
_cell.length_a   1.000
_cell.length_b   1.000
_cell.length_c   1.000
_cell.angle_alpha   90.00
_cell.angle_beta   90.00
_cell.angle_gamma   90.00
#
_symmetry.space_group_name_H-M   'P 1'
#
loop_
_entity.id
_entity.type
_entity.pdbx_description
1 polymer ?
#
loop_
_entity_poly.entity_id
_entity_poly.type
_entity_poly.pdbx_seq_one_letter_code
_entity_poly.pdbx_strand_id
1 'polypeptide(L)'
;MKIDQYTNLYAVVGHPVRHSLGPVMHNAAFEAKGINGVYLAFETTDIEGAIRGMKALGIRGMSVTIPHKTAIISYLDDLDPPVTLMRKVVEAALGQSG
;
A
#
# COMPACT_ATOMS: atom_id res chain seq x y z
N MET A 1 -17.44 9.65 -1.89
CA MET A 1 -17.14 8.22 -1.61
C MET A 1 -17.98 7.70 -0.45
N LYS A 2 -18.66 6.54 -0.61
CA LYS A 2 -19.35 5.83 0.48
C LYS A 2 -18.41 4.78 1.05
N ILE A 3 -18.33 4.68 2.38
CA ILE A 3 -17.50 3.70 3.10
C ILE A 3 -18.44 2.80 3.90
N ASP A 4 -18.28 1.48 3.77
CA ASP A 4 -19.09 0.45 4.44
C ASP A 4 -18.27 -0.83 4.71
N GLN A 5 -18.90 -1.87 5.26
CA GLN A 5 -18.23 -3.13 5.58
C GLN A 5 -17.70 -3.91 4.38
N TYR A 6 -18.04 -3.50 3.15
CA TYR A 6 -17.55 -4.12 1.91
C TYR A 6 -16.43 -3.29 1.25
N THR A 7 -16.06 -2.16 1.83
CA THR A 7 -14.97 -1.32 1.32
C THR A 7 -13.62 -2.02 1.45
N ASN A 8 -12.90 -2.14 0.34
CA ASN A 8 -11.56 -2.70 0.33
C ASN A 8 -10.54 -1.64 0.79
N LEU A 9 -9.73 -1.96 1.80
CA LEU A 9 -8.67 -1.08 2.28
C LEU A 9 -7.35 -1.34 1.54
N TYR A 10 -6.70 -0.24 1.16
CA TYR A 10 -5.37 -0.17 0.57
C TYR A 10 -4.50 0.82 1.35
N ALA A 11 -3.17 0.68 1.24
CA ALA A 11 -2.23 1.43 2.06
C ALA A 11 -1.00 1.96 1.30
N VAL A 12 -0.41 3.03 1.81
CA VAL A 12 1.02 3.35 1.66
C VAL A 12 1.68 3.33 3.04
N VAL A 13 2.81 2.63 3.16
CA VAL A 13 3.54 2.45 4.42
C VAL A 13 4.93 3.05 4.31
N GLY A 14 5.35 3.82 5.31
CA GLY A 14 6.67 4.45 5.37
C GLY A 14 6.88 5.23 6.67
N HIS A 15 8.03 5.90 6.78
CA HIS A 15 8.28 6.83 7.89
C HIS A 15 9.36 7.86 7.49
N PRO A 16 9.02 9.16 7.32
CA PRO A 16 7.68 9.73 7.36
C PRO A 16 6.87 9.41 6.09
N VAL A 17 5.54 9.37 6.18
CA VAL A 17 4.66 9.04 5.03
C VAL A 17 3.39 9.89 4.91
N ARG A 18 3.07 10.69 5.92
CA ARG A 18 1.84 11.52 5.93
C ARG A 18 1.77 12.58 4.82
N HIS A 19 2.92 12.93 4.22
CA HIS A 19 2.99 13.85 3.08
C HIS A 19 2.77 13.16 1.72
N SER A 20 2.49 11.86 1.70
CA SER A 20 2.23 11.13 0.46
C SER A 20 0.98 11.66 -0.25
N LEU A 21 1.12 11.94 -1.54
CA LEU A 21 -0.01 12.27 -2.43
C LEU A 21 -0.77 11.02 -2.92
N GLY A 22 -0.22 9.82 -2.69
CA GLY A 22 -0.82 8.55 -3.11
C GLY A 22 -2.27 8.39 -2.65
N PRO A 23 -2.62 8.61 -1.36
CA PRO A 23 -4.00 8.58 -0.90
C PRO A 23 -4.94 9.49 -1.68
N VAL A 24 -4.52 10.73 -2.01
CA VAL A 24 -5.35 11.65 -2.78
C VAL A 24 -5.59 11.10 -4.19
N MET A 25 -4.52 10.67 -4.87
CA MET A 25 -4.59 10.17 -6.24
C MET A 25 -5.41 8.87 -6.36
N HIS A 26 -5.17 7.89 -5.49
CA HIS A 26 -5.85 6.60 -5.54
C HIS A 26 -7.33 6.72 -5.15
N ASN A 27 -7.67 7.51 -4.13
CA ASN A 27 -9.08 7.69 -3.76
C ASN A 27 -9.87 8.40 -4.86
N ALA A 28 -9.29 9.41 -5.52
CA ALA A 28 -9.91 10.04 -6.68
C ALA A 28 -10.12 9.04 -7.82
N ALA A 29 -9.15 8.16 -8.08
CA ALA A 29 -9.26 7.11 -9.09
C ALA A 29 -10.31 6.05 -8.73
N PHE A 30 -10.43 5.67 -7.45
CA PHE A 30 -11.46 4.74 -6.99
C PHE A 30 -12.85 5.33 -7.16
N GLU A 31 -13.03 6.59 -6.77
CA GLU A 31 -14.30 7.29 -6.94
C GLU A 31 -14.69 7.42 -8.41
N ALA A 32 -13.76 7.85 -9.28
CA ALA A 32 -14.01 8.00 -10.72
C ALA A 32 -14.37 6.67 -11.41
N LYS A 33 -13.91 5.52 -10.87
CA LYS A 33 -14.15 4.18 -11.43
C LYS A 33 -15.28 3.42 -10.72
N GLY A 34 -15.93 4.01 -9.72
CA GLY A 34 -16.95 3.32 -8.92
C GLY A 34 -16.41 2.11 -8.13
N ILE A 35 -15.11 2.11 -7.79
CA ILE A 35 -14.48 1.06 -7.00
C ILE A 35 -14.77 1.32 -5.52
N ASN A 36 -15.35 0.35 -4.81
CA ASN A 36 -15.53 0.42 -3.36
C ASN A 36 -14.19 0.15 -2.65
N GLY A 37 -13.30 1.15 -2.69
CA GLY A 37 -11.97 1.08 -2.12
C GLY A 37 -11.56 2.39 -1.47
N VAL A 38 -10.74 2.28 -0.43
CA VAL A 38 -10.12 3.42 0.27
C VAL A 38 -8.62 3.16 0.33
N TYR A 39 -7.83 4.20 0.07
CA TYR A 39 -6.37 4.18 0.13
C TYR A 39 -5.88 5.17 1.20
N LEU A 40 -5.12 4.69 2.19
CA LEU A 40 -4.64 5.52 3.33
C LEU A 40 -3.12 5.44 3.52
N ALA A 41 -2.57 6.45 4.21
CA ALA A 41 -1.18 6.46 4.64
C ALA A 41 -1.05 5.92 6.08
N PHE A 42 -0.17 4.93 6.27
CA PHE A 42 0.13 4.33 7.57
C PHE A 42 1.61 4.52 7.89
N GLU A 43 1.87 5.32 8.92
CA GLU A 43 3.23 5.61 9.35
C GLU A 43 3.70 4.58 10.39
N THR A 44 4.85 3.95 10.15
CA THR A 44 5.43 2.97 11.08
C THR A 44 6.93 2.85 10.88
N THR A 45 7.65 2.62 11.98
CA THR A 45 9.05 2.15 11.95
C THR A 45 9.15 0.62 12.00
N ASP A 46 8.07 -0.08 12.40
CA ASP A 46 7.94 -1.54 12.42
C ASP A 46 7.20 -2.02 11.15
N ILE A 47 7.96 -2.32 10.10
CA ILE A 47 7.40 -2.79 8.82
C ILE A 47 6.85 -4.21 8.93
N GLU A 48 7.48 -5.07 9.74
CA GLU A 48 7.06 -6.46 9.89
C GLU A 48 5.73 -6.56 10.63
N GLY A 49 5.58 -5.82 11.73
CA GLY A 49 4.31 -5.69 12.45
C GLY A 49 3.20 -5.13 11.57
N ALA A 50 3.51 -4.14 10.73
CA ALA A 50 2.55 -3.63 9.76
C ALA A 50 2.12 -4.72 8.78
N ILE A 51 3.04 -5.45 8.13
CA ILE A 51 2.70 -6.54 7.19
C ILE A 51 1.83 -7.59 7.86
N ARG A 52 2.19 -8.04 9.08
CA ARG A 52 1.40 -9.01 9.85
C ARG A 52 -0.01 -8.48 10.12
N GLY A 53 -0.13 -7.23 10.56
CA GLY A 53 -1.42 -6.57 10.80
C GLY A 53 -2.25 -6.46 9.52
N MET A 54 -1.63 -6.08 8.40
CA MET A 54 -2.31 -5.96 7.10
C MET A 54 -2.86 -7.32 6.64
N LYS A 55 -2.08 -8.39 6.77
CA LYS A 55 -2.53 -9.76 6.48
C LYS A 55 -3.70 -10.16 7.39
N ALA A 56 -3.57 -9.93 8.70
CA ALA A 56 -4.61 -10.28 9.67
C ALA A 56 -5.92 -9.51 9.49
N LEU A 57 -5.85 -8.25 9.06
CA LEU A 57 -7.02 -7.38 8.84
C LEU A 57 -7.60 -7.48 7.41
N GLY A 58 -6.99 -8.28 6.53
CA GLY A 58 -7.46 -8.44 5.15
C GLY A 58 -7.27 -7.20 4.26
N ILE A 59 -6.26 -6.37 4.55
CA ILE A 59 -5.89 -5.22 3.70
C ILE A 59 -5.42 -5.75 2.35
N ARG A 60 -6.02 -5.25 1.26
CA ARG A 60 -5.95 -5.87 -0.06
C ARG A 60 -4.66 -5.55 -0.82
N GLY A 61 -3.96 -4.47 -0.45
CA GLY A 61 -2.67 -4.12 -1.04
C GLY A 61 -2.03 -2.93 -0.35
N MET A 62 -0.70 -2.86 -0.42
CA MET A 62 0.08 -1.76 0.13
C MET A 62 1.23 -1.37 -0.80
N SER A 63 1.48 -0.07 -0.93
CA SER A 63 2.78 0.47 -1.33
C SER A 63 3.71 0.51 -0.12
N VAL A 64 5.01 0.38 -0.36
CA VAL A 64 6.04 0.68 0.62
C VAL A 64 6.93 1.80 0.11
N THR A 65 7.19 2.79 0.97
CA THR A 65 8.10 3.90 0.70
C THR A 65 9.26 3.96 1.69
N ILE A 66 10.14 4.95 1.51
CA ILE A 66 11.33 5.18 2.32
C ILE A 66 10.96 5.15 3.82
N PRO A 67 11.81 4.54 4.68
CA PRO A 67 13.07 3.83 4.38
C PRO A 67 12.88 2.33 4.07
N HIS A 68 11.65 1.83 4.03
CA HIS A 68 11.35 0.39 4.10
C HIS A 68 11.40 -0.36 2.76
N LYS A 69 11.80 0.32 1.67
CA LYS A 69 11.75 -0.24 0.30
C LYS A 69 12.67 -1.46 0.08
N THR A 70 13.76 -1.59 0.83
CA THR A 70 14.68 -2.73 0.72
C THR A 70 14.27 -3.87 1.64
N ALA A 71 13.80 -3.55 2.85
CA ALA A 71 13.37 -4.53 3.85
C ALA A 71 12.14 -5.32 3.41
N ILE A 72 11.27 -4.75 2.56
CA ILE A 72 10.06 -5.43 2.09
C ILE A 72 10.34 -6.59 1.12
N ILE A 73 11.51 -6.59 0.44
CA ILE A 73 11.82 -7.57 -0.61
C ILE A 73 11.80 -9.00 -0.05
N SER A 74 12.36 -9.22 1.14
CA SER A 74 12.36 -10.52 1.82
C SER A 74 10.96 -11.05 2.16
N TYR A 75 9.93 -10.19 2.17
CA TYR A 75 8.54 -10.59 2.42
C TYR A 75 7.73 -10.82 1.14
N LEU A 76 8.31 -10.56 -0.03
CA LEU A 76 7.67 -10.79 -1.33
C LEU A 76 7.84 -12.22 -1.83
N ASP A 77 8.90 -12.93 -1.41
CA ASP A 77 9.20 -14.30 -1.85
C ASP A 77 8.29 -15.37 -1.20
N ASP A 78 7.72 -15.08 -0.02
CA ASP A 78 6.80 -15.96 0.72
C ASP A 78 5.32 -15.80 0.29
N LEU A 79 5.04 -15.13 -0.82
CA LEU A 79 3.68 -14.86 -1.28
C LEU A 79 3.31 -15.73 -2.48
N ASP A 80 2.33 -16.61 -2.27
CA ASP A 80 1.82 -17.56 -3.26
C ASP A 80 1.42 -16.93 -4.62
N PRO A 81 1.37 -17.74 -5.71
CA PRO A 81 1.27 -17.26 -7.09
C PRO A 81 0.01 -16.51 -7.58
N PRO A 82 -1.01 -16.14 -6.77
CA PRO A 82 -1.97 -15.13 -7.20
C PRO A 82 -1.97 -13.87 -6.33
N VAL A 83 -0.87 -13.51 -5.65
CA VAL A 83 -0.67 -12.14 -5.13
C VAL A 83 -0.18 -11.19 -6.24
N THR A 84 -0.85 -11.22 -7.39
CA THR A 84 -0.61 -10.33 -8.54
C THR A 84 -0.80 -8.84 -8.18
N LEU A 85 -1.38 -8.54 -7.02
CA LEU A 85 -1.60 -7.18 -6.53
C LEU A 85 -0.45 -6.60 -5.67
N MET A 86 0.34 -7.42 -4.96
CA MET A 86 1.54 -6.90 -4.26
C MET A 86 2.67 -6.58 -5.22
N ARG A 87 2.72 -7.24 -6.39
CA ARG A 87 3.74 -6.98 -7.40
C ARG A 87 3.54 -5.65 -8.15
N LYS A 88 2.36 -5.03 -8.02
CA LYS A 88 2.01 -3.79 -8.75
C LYS A 88 1.99 -2.52 -7.92
N VAL A 89 2.60 -2.53 -6.73
CA VAL A 89 2.73 -1.31 -5.94
C VAL A 89 4.15 -1.08 -5.40
N VAL A 90 5.14 -1.26 -6.27
CA VAL A 90 6.48 -0.65 -6.17
C VAL A 90 6.49 0.70 -6.92
N GLU A 91 5.40 1.48 -6.85
CA GLU A 91 5.27 2.68 -7.68
C GLU A 91 6.45 3.66 -7.47
N ALA A 92 7.21 3.81 -8.56
CA ALA A 92 8.10 4.90 -8.91
C ALA A 92 9.13 5.37 -7.86
N ALA A 93 10.33 4.78 -7.88
CA ALA A 93 11.57 5.52 -7.59
C ALA A 93 12.79 4.94 -8.35
N LEU A 94 12.61 4.51 -9.60
CA LEU A 94 13.70 4.41 -10.58
C LEU A 94 13.68 5.58 -11.57
N GLY A 95 13.22 6.74 -11.10
CA GLY A 95 13.18 7.96 -11.89
C GLY A 95 13.48 9.15 -11.00
N GLN A 96 14.74 9.22 -10.55
CA GLN A 96 15.61 10.42 -10.46
C GLN A 96 16.92 9.99 -9.79
N SER A 97 17.87 9.55 -10.60
CA SER A 97 19.29 9.46 -10.25
C SER A 97 20.07 9.56 -11.55
N GLY A 98 20.46 10.78 -11.94
CA GLY A 98 21.30 11.07 -13.10
C GLY A 98 20.55 11.15 -14.42
#